data_AF-A0A8M1GN69-F1
#
_entry.id   AF-A0A8M1GN69-F1
#
_cell.length_a   1.000
_cell.length_b   1.000
_cell.length_c   1.000
_cell.angle_alpha   90.00
_cell.angle_beta   90.00
_cell.angle_gamma   90.00
#
_symmetry.space_group_name_H-M   'P 1'
#
loop_
_entity.id
_entity.type
_entity.pdbx_description
1 polymer ?
#
loop_
_entity_poly.entity_id
_entity_poly.type
_entity_poly.pdbx_seq_one_letter_code
_entity_poly.pdbx_strand_id
1 'polypeptide(L)'
;MAQRAFPNPYADFNKSLAEGYFDSAGRLTPEFSQRLNNKIRELLQQMERGLKSADPRDSTVYTGWAGIALLYLHLHDVFGDPAYLQMAHGYVKQSLNSLTKRSITFLCGDAGPLAVGAVVYHKMNNEKQAEDCITRLIHLNKIDLHAPNEMLYGRMGYIYALLFVNKNFGVEKIPQSHIQQICETVLTSGETLARKRNFTAKTPLMYEWYQEYYVGAAHGLAGIYYFLMQFSGKKSSCILQFRGELESNMSVTGQPHDLALKRIMRSHRTSSCLLLVAGRNLETYIQSFPLADYCLFEMIQLLILKVHSSGYSCIININKNIKHKI
;
A
#
# COMPACT_ATOMS: atom_id res chain seq x y z
N MET A 1 -22.76 6.38 9.69
CA MET A 1 -21.72 6.92 8.78
C MET A 1 -21.63 8.45 8.86
N ALA A 2 -22.73 9.21 8.75
CA ALA A 2 -22.72 10.67 8.75
C ALA A 2 -22.06 11.33 9.99
N GLN A 3 -22.17 10.74 11.19
CA GLN A 3 -21.57 11.29 12.42
C GLN A 3 -20.03 11.37 12.41
N ARG A 4 -19.35 10.66 11.49
CA ARG A 4 -17.89 10.61 11.38
C ARG A 4 -17.39 11.39 10.15
N ALA A 5 -18.24 12.17 9.49
CA ALA A 5 -17.92 12.91 8.28
C ALA A 5 -18.44 14.34 8.37
N PHE A 6 -17.66 15.30 7.84
CA PHE A 6 -18.17 16.63 7.58
C PHE A 6 -19.17 16.57 6.39
N PRO A 7 -20.27 17.33 6.42
CA PRO A 7 -21.10 17.51 5.24
C PRO A 7 -20.24 18.01 4.08
N ASN A 8 -20.26 17.31 2.94
CA ASN A 8 -19.46 17.70 1.77
C ASN A 8 -20.00 19.03 1.19
N PRO A 9 -19.23 20.14 1.24
CA PRO A 9 -19.70 21.44 0.76
C PRO A 9 -19.56 21.59 -0.76
N TYR A 10 -18.83 20.67 -1.42
CA TYR A 10 -18.52 20.77 -2.83
C TYR A 10 -19.68 20.24 -3.68
N ALA A 11 -20.04 20.99 -4.72
CA ALA A 11 -20.97 20.51 -5.74
C ALA A 11 -20.39 19.29 -6.47
N ASP A 12 -21.27 18.43 -6.95
CA ASP A 12 -20.85 17.26 -7.73
C ASP A 12 -20.25 17.69 -9.08
N PHE A 13 -19.48 16.79 -9.67
CA PHE A 13 -18.75 17.03 -10.90
C PHE A 13 -19.66 17.50 -12.04
N ASN A 14 -19.22 18.55 -12.73
CA ASN A 14 -19.67 18.88 -14.07
C ASN A 14 -18.50 19.51 -14.86
N LYS A 15 -18.62 19.50 -16.19
CA LYS A 15 -17.53 19.95 -17.08
C LYS A 15 -17.09 21.39 -16.81
N SER A 16 -18.05 22.29 -16.60
CA SER A 16 -17.75 23.71 -16.36
C SER A 16 -16.99 23.93 -15.04
N LEU A 17 -17.34 23.23 -13.97
CA LEU A 17 -16.58 23.31 -12.71
C LEU A 17 -15.19 22.67 -12.82
N ALA A 18 -15.05 21.62 -13.62
CA ALA A 18 -13.80 20.89 -13.79
C ALA A 18 -12.72 21.69 -14.53
N GLU A 19 -13.11 22.60 -15.43
CA GLU A 19 -12.19 23.45 -16.21
C GLU A 19 -11.24 24.28 -15.33
N GLY A 20 -11.64 24.61 -14.10
CA GLY A 20 -10.76 25.30 -13.14
C GLY A 20 -9.66 24.41 -12.55
N TYR A 21 -9.74 23.09 -12.71
CA TYR A 21 -8.85 22.12 -12.07
C TYR A 21 -8.03 21.31 -13.06
N PHE A 22 -8.61 20.88 -14.18
CA PHE A 22 -7.91 20.10 -15.21
C PHE A 22 -8.48 20.30 -16.61
N ASP A 23 -7.64 20.09 -17.63
CA ASP A 23 -8.01 20.16 -19.03
C ASP A 23 -8.75 18.90 -19.52
N SER A 24 -9.21 18.90 -20.77
CA SER A 24 -9.90 17.75 -21.37
C SER A 24 -9.04 16.48 -21.47
N ALA A 25 -7.71 16.58 -21.31
CA ALA A 25 -6.78 15.45 -21.26
C ALA A 25 -6.49 14.99 -19.82
N GLY A 26 -7.13 15.60 -18.81
CA GLY A 26 -6.96 15.27 -17.39
C GLY A 26 -5.70 15.86 -16.76
N ARG A 27 -5.02 16.81 -17.44
CA ARG A 27 -3.85 17.48 -16.87
C ARG A 27 -4.30 18.64 -15.99
N LEU A 28 -3.74 18.74 -14.79
CA LEU A 28 -4.07 19.81 -13.86
C LEU A 28 -3.75 21.19 -14.47
N THR A 29 -4.60 22.18 -14.19
CA THR A 29 -4.32 23.57 -14.59
C THR A 29 -3.05 24.09 -13.90
N PRO A 30 -2.28 24.98 -14.53
CA PRO A 30 -1.10 25.58 -13.90
C PRO A 30 -1.44 26.29 -12.59
N GLU A 31 -2.59 26.97 -12.53
CA GLU A 31 -3.06 27.71 -11.35
C GLU A 31 -3.34 26.77 -10.18
N PHE A 32 -4.05 25.67 -10.42
CA PHE A 32 -4.34 24.69 -9.37
C PHE A 32 -3.08 23.93 -8.96
N SER A 33 -2.23 23.55 -9.91
CA SER A 33 -0.94 22.91 -9.64
C SER A 33 -0.05 23.80 -8.77
N GLN A 34 0.01 25.11 -9.06
CA GLN A 34 0.77 26.06 -8.26
C GLN A 34 0.25 26.16 -6.82
N ARG A 35 -1.08 26.13 -6.62
CA ARG A 35 -1.67 26.10 -5.28
C ARG A 35 -1.29 24.84 -4.51
N LEU A 36 -1.35 23.67 -5.17
CA LEU A 36 -0.91 22.40 -4.57
C LEU A 36 0.56 22.46 -4.17
N ASN A 37 1.44 22.90 -5.07
CA ASN A 37 2.88 23.01 -4.83
C ASN A 37 3.22 23.98 -3.70
N ASN A 38 2.51 25.11 -3.61
CA ASN A 38 2.66 26.04 -2.49
C ASN A 38 2.28 25.38 -1.16
N LYS A 39 1.17 24.65 -1.14
CA LYS A 39 0.72 23.99 0.10
C LYS A 39 1.64 22.83 0.49
N ILE A 40 2.15 22.07 -0.47
CA ILE A 40 3.16 21.03 -0.24
C ILE A 40 4.39 21.63 0.44
N ARG A 41 4.95 22.72 -0.10
CA ARG A 41 6.12 23.39 0.50
C ARG A 41 5.85 23.88 1.92
N GLU A 42 4.70 24.51 2.15
CA GLU A 42 4.30 25.00 3.47
C GLU A 42 4.19 23.84 4.49
N LEU A 43 3.53 22.74 4.12
CA LEU A 43 3.35 21.59 4.99
C LEU A 43 4.66 20.84 5.23
N LEU A 44 5.56 20.75 4.24
CA LEU A 44 6.89 20.16 4.43
C LEU A 44 7.69 20.91 5.49
N GLN A 45 7.65 22.25 5.50
CA GLN A 45 8.31 23.04 6.54
C GLN A 45 7.70 22.80 7.94
N GLN A 46 6.39 22.59 8.02
CA GLN A 46 5.73 22.25 9.29
C GLN A 46 6.11 20.85 9.75
N MET A 47 6.07 19.88 8.85
CA MET A 47 6.46 18.49 9.09
C MET A 47 7.91 18.41 9.60
N GLU A 48 8.87 19.01 8.90
CA GLU A 48 10.28 19.02 9.28
C GLU A 48 10.55 19.63 10.66
N ARG A 49 9.78 20.66 11.05
CA ARG A 49 9.84 21.20 12.41
C ARG A 49 9.28 20.22 13.44
N GLY A 50 8.16 19.57 13.14
CA GLY A 50 7.53 18.59 14.02
C GLY A 50 8.38 17.33 14.23
N LEU A 51 9.07 16.86 13.18
CA LEU A 51 9.90 15.67 13.20
C LEU A 51 11.04 15.75 14.23
N LYS A 52 11.51 16.95 14.59
CA LYS A 52 12.51 17.15 15.66
C LYS A 52 12.08 16.61 17.03
N SER A 53 10.78 16.38 17.22
CA SER A 53 10.18 15.84 18.45
C SER A 53 9.62 14.42 18.32
N ALA A 54 9.76 13.79 17.14
CA ALA A 54 9.26 12.45 16.90
C ALA A 54 10.09 11.38 17.65
N ASP A 55 9.50 10.20 17.92
CA ASP A 55 10.22 9.10 18.60
C ASP A 55 11.43 8.68 17.74
N PRO A 56 12.67 8.85 18.22
CA PRO A 56 13.86 8.52 17.43
C PRO A 56 13.98 7.03 17.11
N ARG A 57 13.21 6.16 17.78
CA ARG A 57 13.28 4.71 17.63
C ARG A 57 12.27 4.13 16.66
N ASP A 58 11.25 4.89 16.26
CA ASP A 58 10.24 4.39 15.32
C ASP A 58 10.81 4.37 13.90
N SER A 59 11.29 3.21 13.46
CA SER A 59 11.82 3.00 12.13
C SER A 59 10.75 2.71 11.07
N THR A 60 9.49 2.52 11.44
CA THR A 60 8.46 1.98 10.55
C THR A 60 8.11 2.91 9.38
N VAL A 61 7.50 2.38 8.32
CA VAL A 61 6.91 3.22 7.26
C VAL A 61 5.59 3.84 7.72
N TYR A 62 4.85 3.14 8.56
CA TYR A 62 3.51 3.54 9.00
C TYR A 62 3.51 4.82 9.85
N THR A 63 4.46 4.97 10.78
CA THR A 63 4.54 6.13 11.69
C THR A 63 5.95 6.69 11.88
N GLY A 64 6.95 6.08 11.26
CA GLY A 64 8.36 6.33 11.57
C GLY A 64 9.20 6.87 10.43
N TRP A 65 10.52 6.78 10.62
CA TRP A 65 11.52 7.39 9.75
C TRP A 65 11.55 6.83 8.33
N ALA A 66 11.25 5.54 8.13
CA ALA A 66 11.17 4.97 6.78
C ALA A 66 9.99 5.54 5.99
N GLY A 67 8.91 5.98 6.66
CA GLY A 67 7.75 6.62 6.03
C GLY A 67 8.10 8.01 5.52
N ILE A 68 8.87 8.76 6.30
CA ILE A 68 9.41 10.05 5.89
C ILE A 68 10.41 9.89 4.73
N ALA A 69 11.27 8.88 4.78
CA ALA A 69 12.16 8.55 3.67
C ALA A 69 11.40 8.24 2.38
N LEU A 70 10.32 7.44 2.47
CA LEU A 70 9.45 7.11 1.34
C LEU A 70 8.78 8.36 0.75
N LEU A 71 8.30 9.27 1.61
CA LEU A 71 7.75 10.55 1.16
C LEU A 71 8.79 11.36 0.37
N TYR A 72 10.01 11.51 0.89
CA TYR A 72 11.07 12.26 0.21
C TYR A 72 11.56 11.60 -1.08
N LEU A 73 11.58 10.26 -1.13
CA LEU A 73 11.82 9.52 -2.37
C LEU A 73 10.74 9.85 -3.42
N HIS A 74 9.46 9.85 -3.03
CA HIS A 74 8.36 10.22 -3.93
C HIS A 74 8.44 11.69 -4.38
N LEU A 75 8.77 12.61 -3.47
CA LEU A 75 8.97 14.02 -3.82
C LEU A 75 10.11 14.21 -4.83
N HIS A 76 11.20 13.45 -4.69
CA HIS A 76 12.27 13.44 -5.68
C HIS A 76 11.78 12.97 -7.05
N ASP A 77 10.99 11.91 -7.12
CA ASP A 77 10.47 11.39 -8.39
C ASP A 77 9.48 12.37 -9.07
N VAL A 78 8.70 13.11 -8.29
CA VAL A 78 7.71 14.08 -8.81
C VAL A 78 8.36 15.41 -9.21
N PHE A 79 9.26 15.94 -8.39
CA PHE A 79 9.83 17.28 -8.57
C PHE A 79 11.23 17.30 -9.21
N GLY A 80 11.93 16.17 -9.23
CA GLY A 80 13.30 16.06 -9.74
C GLY A 80 14.37 16.75 -8.89
N ASP A 81 14.02 17.34 -7.74
CA ASP A 81 14.96 18.04 -6.87
C ASP A 81 15.91 17.04 -6.18
N PRO A 82 17.23 17.12 -6.39
CA PRO A 82 18.20 16.24 -5.73
C PRO A 82 18.23 16.40 -4.20
N ALA A 83 17.82 17.55 -3.66
CA ALA A 83 17.75 17.77 -2.23
C ALA A 83 16.78 16.80 -1.56
N TYR A 84 15.68 16.45 -2.21
CA TYR A 84 14.74 15.46 -1.69
C TYR A 84 15.35 14.06 -1.61
N LEU A 85 16.17 13.65 -2.58
CA LEU A 85 16.88 12.37 -2.49
C LEU A 85 17.89 12.36 -1.34
N GLN A 86 18.57 13.48 -1.08
CA GLN A 86 19.47 13.60 0.08
C GLN A 86 18.72 13.52 1.41
N MET A 87 17.55 14.15 1.51
CA MET A 87 16.68 14.03 2.68
C MET A 87 16.21 12.59 2.89
N ALA A 88 15.75 11.91 1.82
CA ALA A 88 15.36 10.51 1.87
C ALA A 88 16.50 9.63 2.40
N HIS A 89 17.72 9.85 1.93
CA HIS A 89 18.91 9.14 2.41
C HIS A 89 19.21 9.36 3.89
N GLY A 90 19.07 10.61 4.39
CA GLY A 90 19.20 10.91 5.81
C GLY A 90 18.22 10.09 6.66
N TYR A 91 16.95 10.06 6.27
CA TYR A 91 15.91 9.31 6.97
C TYR A 91 16.04 7.80 6.83
N VAL A 92 16.53 7.28 5.69
CA VAL A 92 16.90 5.87 5.52
C VAL A 92 17.94 5.48 6.56
N LYS A 93 19.04 6.24 6.69
CA LYS A 93 20.10 5.94 7.67
C LYS A 93 19.55 5.90 9.09
N GLN A 94 18.66 6.85 9.44
CA GLN A 94 18.01 6.88 10.75
C GLN A 94 17.13 5.65 10.98
N SER A 95 16.31 5.27 9.99
CA SER A 95 15.44 4.09 10.09
C SER A 95 16.21 2.77 10.24
N LEU A 96 17.30 2.60 9.49
CA LEU A 96 18.12 1.38 9.51
C LEU A 96 18.87 1.16 10.84
N ASN A 97 19.07 2.20 11.64
CA ASN A 97 19.69 2.10 12.97
C ASN A 97 18.74 1.54 14.04
N SER A 98 17.44 1.46 13.75
CA SER A 98 16.39 1.09 14.73
C SER A 98 15.56 -0.12 14.28
N LEU A 99 16.19 -1.08 13.58
CA LEU A 99 15.55 -2.34 13.19
C LEU A 99 15.33 -3.24 14.41
N THR A 100 14.17 -3.89 14.47
CA THR A 100 13.74 -4.62 15.68
C THR A 100 13.69 -6.12 15.50
N LYS A 101 13.66 -6.62 14.25
CA LYS A 101 13.45 -8.03 13.90
C LYS A 101 12.16 -8.62 14.49
N ARG A 102 11.12 -7.79 14.67
CA ARG A 102 9.83 -8.21 15.26
C ARG A 102 8.69 -8.36 14.26
N SER A 103 8.78 -7.71 13.11
CA SER A 103 7.76 -7.78 12.07
C SER A 103 8.41 -7.75 10.69
N ILE A 104 7.78 -8.43 9.74
CA ILE A 104 8.30 -8.66 8.40
C ILE A 104 7.73 -7.71 7.35
N THR A 105 6.84 -6.78 7.71
CA THR A 105 6.06 -6.03 6.71
C THR A 105 6.67 -4.71 6.31
N PHE A 106 6.29 -4.22 5.13
CA PHE A 106 6.69 -2.89 4.67
C PHE A 106 6.22 -1.78 5.61
N LEU A 107 4.97 -1.84 6.07
CA LEU A 107 4.39 -0.76 6.86
C LEU A 107 4.88 -0.75 8.30
N CYS A 108 4.88 -1.89 8.98
CA CYS A 108 5.09 -1.95 10.44
C CYS A 108 6.32 -2.79 10.86
N GLY A 109 7.13 -3.24 9.91
CA GLY A 109 8.26 -4.11 10.16
C GLY A 109 9.55 -3.66 9.49
N ASP A 110 10.59 -4.49 9.65
CA ASP A 110 11.94 -4.18 9.16
C ASP A 110 12.01 -4.19 7.62
N ALA A 111 11.03 -4.80 6.93
CA ALA A 111 10.99 -4.80 5.47
C ALA A 111 10.77 -3.40 4.88
N GLY A 112 10.11 -2.49 5.60
CA GLY A 112 9.94 -1.09 5.18
C GLY A 112 11.27 -0.36 5.04
N PRO A 113 12.03 -0.18 6.15
CA PRO A 113 13.37 0.40 6.12
C PRO A 113 14.31 -0.26 5.10
N LEU A 114 14.30 -1.59 4.99
CA LEU A 114 15.16 -2.32 4.07
C LEU A 114 14.79 -2.07 2.60
N ALA A 115 13.50 -2.16 2.25
CA ALA A 115 13.05 -1.97 0.88
C ALA A 115 13.21 -0.51 0.42
N VAL A 116 12.83 0.47 1.27
CA VAL A 116 13.03 1.90 0.98
C VAL A 116 14.52 2.21 0.91
N GLY A 117 15.32 1.68 1.84
CA GLY A 117 16.77 1.84 1.84
C GLY A 117 17.42 1.31 0.56
N ALA A 118 17.04 0.11 0.11
CA ALA A 118 17.56 -0.48 -1.12
C ALA A 118 17.37 0.45 -2.34
N VAL A 119 16.16 0.99 -2.49
CA VAL A 119 15.81 1.89 -3.61
C VAL A 119 16.53 3.23 -3.51
N VAL A 120 16.59 3.83 -2.31
CA VAL A 120 17.31 5.10 -2.11
C VAL A 120 18.80 4.92 -2.39
N TYR A 121 19.44 3.85 -1.90
CA TYR A 121 20.84 3.58 -2.18
C TYR A 121 21.11 3.33 -3.66
N HIS A 122 20.21 2.62 -4.35
CA HIS A 122 20.30 2.42 -5.80
C HIS A 122 20.24 3.76 -6.57
N LYS A 123 19.28 4.65 -6.25
CA LYS A 123 19.20 5.99 -6.86
C LYS A 123 20.41 6.88 -6.52
N MET A 124 21.12 6.60 -5.45
CA MET A 124 22.39 7.24 -5.09
C MET A 124 23.62 6.59 -5.75
N ASN A 125 23.44 5.61 -6.64
CA ASN A 125 24.50 4.80 -7.26
C ASN A 125 25.36 4.05 -6.23
N ASN A 126 24.77 3.66 -5.11
CA ASN A 126 25.43 2.93 -4.03
C ASN A 126 24.97 1.47 -3.99
N GLU A 127 25.33 0.71 -5.03
CA GLU A 127 24.87 -0.66 -5.23
C GLU A 127 25.25 -1.60 -4.09
N LYS A 128 26.42 -1.40 -3.45
CA LYS A 128 26.84 -2.24 -2.33
C LYS A 128 25.83 -2.20 -1.17
N GLN A 129 25.34 -1.01 -0.83
CA GLN A 129 24.37 -0.83 0.26
C GLN A 129 22.96 -1.24 -0.18
N ALA A 130 22.64 -1.06 -1.47
CA ALA A 130 21.39 -1.53 -2.04
C ALA A 130 21.29 -3.07 -1.95
N GLU A 131 22.34 -3.79 -2.35
CA GLU A 131 22.41 -5.25 -2.26
C GLU A 131 22.39 -5.78 -0.82
N ASP A 132 23.05 -5.09 0.12
CA ASP A 132 22.96 -5.44 1.55
C ASP A 132 21.51 -5.38 2.04
N CYS A 133 20.79 -4.31 1.70
CA CYS A 133 19.39 -4.15 2.06
C CYS A 133 18.51 -5.24 1.44
N ILE A 134 18.71 -5.57 0.16
CA ILE A 134 17.96 -6.62 -0.56
C ILE A 134 18.22 -8.00 0.07
N THR A 135 19.48 -8.33 0.34
CA THR A 135 19.86 -9.62 0.94
C THR A 135 19.20 -9.80 2.31
N ARG A 136 19.24 -8.76 3.14
CA ARG A 136 18.61 -8.75 4.46
C ARG A 136 17.08 -8.83 4.36
N LEU A 137 16.48 -8.17 3.37
CA LEU A 137 15.05 -8.22 3.11
C LEU A 137 14.59 -9.64 2.75
N ILE A 138 15.27 -10.32 1.82
CA ILE A 138 14.94 -11.69 1.40
C ILE A 138 15.00 -12.69 2.57
N HIS A 139 15.94 -12.49 3.50
CA HIS A 139 16.08 -13.35 4.68
C HIS A 139 15.09 -13.04 5.81
N LEU A 140 14.34 -11.95 5.72
CA LEU A 140 13.44 -11.49 6.77
C LEU A 140 12.24 -12.42 6.99
N ASN A 141 11.79 -13.12 5.95
CA ASN A 141 10.66 -14.05 6.03
C ASN A 141 10.89 -15.25 6.97
N LYS A 142 12.15 -15.51 7.35
CA LYS A 142 12.51 -16.59 8.29
C LYS A 142 12.26 -16.23 9.74
N ILE A 143 12.00 -14.95 10.04
CA ILE A 143 11.84 -14.44 11.42
C ILE A 143 10.49 -14.84 12.01
N ASP A 144 9.44 -14.94 11.18
CA ASP A 144 8.10 -15.33 11.63
C ASP A 144 7.45 -16.31 10.64
N LEU A 145 7.60 -17.60 10.94
CA LEU A 145 7.01 -18.69 10.15
C LEU A 145 5.47 -18.71 10.26
N HIS A 146 4.92 -18.12 11.33
CA HIS A 146 3.49 -18.12 11.65
C HIS A 146 2.85 -16.74 11.48
N ALA A 147 3.50 -15.85 10.73
CA ALA A 147 2.99 -14.52 10.42
C ALA A 147 1.53 -14.58 9.93
N PRO A 148 0.70 -13.57 10.21
CA PRO A 148 -0.63 -13.46 9.62
C PRO A 148 -0.54 -13.23 8.11
N ASN A 149 -1.68 -13.07 7.43
CA ASN A 149 -1.70 -12.87 5.98
C ASN A 149 -1.99 -11.43 5.55
N GLU A 150 -2.46 -10.57 6.45
CA GLU A 150 -2.91 -9.21 6.13
C GLU A 150 -1.77 -8.20 5.85
N MET A 151 -2.10 -6.92 5.62
CA MET A 151 -1.16 -5.93 5.09
C MET A 151 -0.22 -5.33 6.13
N LEU A 152 -0.67 -5.12 7.38
CA LEU A 152 0.13 -4.38 8.36
C LEU A 152 1.18 -5.27 9.03
N TYR A 153 0.89 -6.54 9.26
CA TYR A 153 1.74 -7.47 10.00
C TYR A 153 1.95 -8.82 9.29
N GLY A 154 1.24 -9.07 8.19
CA GLY A 154 1.23 -10.35 7.52
C GLY A 154 2.04 -10.45 6.23
N ARG A 155 1.95 -11.64 5.62
CA ARG A 155 2.67 -12.02 4.40
C ARG A 155 2.40 -11.06 3.23
N MET A 156 1.20 -10.48 3.11
CA MET A 156 0.91 -9.52 2.04
C MET A 156 1.67 -8.19 2.22
N GLY A 157 1.83 -7.74 3.47
CA GLY A 157 2.68 -6.59 3.78
C GLY A 157 4.16 -6.82 3.46
N TYR A 158 4.64 -8.06 3.57
CA TYR A 158 6.00 -8.42 3.16
C TYR A 158 6.12 -8.54 1.63
N ILE A 159 5.17 -9.20 0.96
CA ILE A 159 5.13 -9.27 -0.51
C ILE A 159 5.17 -7.87 -1.13
N TYR A 160 4.45 -6.90 -0.56
CA TYR A 160 4.52 -5.52 -1.03
C TYR A 160 5.96 -4.98 -1.00
N ALA A 161 6.72 -5.20 0.08
CA ALA A 161 8.11 -4.75 0.16
C ALA A 161 8.99 -5.34 -0.95
N LEU A 162 8.77 -6.62 -1.29
CA LEU A 162 9.51 -7.29 -2.35
C LEU A 162 9.16 -6.70 -3.73
N LEU A 163 7.87 -6.52 -4.00
CA LEU A 163 7.39 -5.93 -5.25
C LEU A 163 7.83 -4.47 -5.39
N PHE A 164 7.86 -3.72 -4.28
CA PHE A 164 8.35 -2.35 -4.24
C PHE A 164 9.79 -2.26 -4.73
N VAL A 165 10.68 -3.17 -4.28
CA VAL A 165 12.06 -3.24 -4.77
C VAL A 165 12.08 -3.54 -6.27
N ASN A 166 11.49 -4.65 -6.73
CA ASN A 166 11.54 -5.03 -8.15
C ASN A 166 11.04 -3.91 -9.07
N LYS A 167 9.95 -3.25 -8.67
CA LYS A 167 9.37 -2.15 -9.44
C LYS A 167 10.35 -0.97 -9.57
N ASN A 168 10.94 -0.53 -8.47
CA ASN A 168 11.80 0.66 -8.47
C ASN A 168 13.16 0.44 -9.11
N PHE A 169 13.63 -0.81 -9.18
CA PHE A 169 14.84 -1.17 -9.93
C PHE A 169 14.57 -1.39 -11.43
N GLY A 170 13.30 -1.54 -11.83
CA GLY A 170 12.92 -1.84 -13.22
C GLY A 170 13.35 -3.23 -13.71
N VAL A 171 13.90 -4.06 -12.82
CA VAL A 171 14.38 -5.43 -13.11
C VAL A 171 14.03 -6.36 -11.94
N GLU A 172 14.05 -7.66 -12.20
CA GLU A 172 13.83 -8.67 -11.16
C GLU A 172 15.06 -8.80 -10.25
N LYS A 173 15.13 -7.98 -9.19
CA LYS A 173 16.16 -8.10 -8.15
C LYS A 173 15.83 -9.19 -7.13
N ILE A 174 14.55 -9.37 -6.86
CA ILE A 174 14.02 -10.37 -5.96
C ILE A 174 13.39 -11.47 -6.82
N PRO A 175 13.87 -12.72 -6.72
CA PRO A 175 13.41 -13.81 -7.56
C PRO A 175 11.90 -14.02 -7.46
N GLN A 176 11.23 -14.16 -8.61
CA GLN A 176 9.79 -14.40 -8.66
C GLN A 176 9.39 -15.70 -7.93
N SER A 177 10.27 -16.71 -7.93
CA SER A 177 10.10 -17.96 -7.19
C SER A 177 9.95 -17.74 -5.67
N HIS A 178 10.67 -16.77 -5.10
CA HIS A 178 10.58 -16.44 -3.68
C HIS A 178 9.21 -15.83 -3.35
N ILE A 179 8.71 -14.91 -4.17
CA ILE A 179 7.39 -14.31 -4.02
C ILE A 179 6.30 -15.39 -4.18
N GLN A 180 6.44 -16.27 -5.18
CA GLN A 180 5.50 -17.35 -5.44
C GLN A 180 5.34 -18.29 -4.23
N GLN A 181 6.45 -18.70 -3.61
CA GLN A 181 6.44 -19.59 -2.45
C GLN A 181 5.63 -18.99 -1.28
N ILE A 182 5.73 -17.66 -1.08
CA ILE A 182 4.99 -16.96 -0.02
C ILE A 182 3.49 -16.92 -0.38
N CYS A 183 3.15 -16.64 -1.64
CA CYS A 183 1.76 -16.68 -2.14
C CYS A 183 1.12 -18.07 -1.95
N GLU A 184 1.85 -19.14 -2.29
CA GLU A 184 1.38 -20.53 -2.10
C GLU A 184 1.10 -20.83 -0.63
N THR A 185 1.94 -20.31 0.28
CA THR A 185 1.72 -20.42 1.74
C THR A 185 0.44 -19.71 2.16
N VAL A 186 0.17 -18.52 1.60
CA VAL A 186 -1.03 -17.73 1.90
C VAL A 186 -2.29 -18.44 1.40
N LEU A 187 -2.27 -18.99 0.19
CA LEU A 187 -3.39 -19.77 -0.36
C LEU A 187 -3.69 -20.99 0.53
N THR A 188 -2.68 -21.81 0.81
CA THR A 188 -2.81 -23.02 1.61
C THR A 188 -3.35 -22.72 3.01
N SER A 189 -2.86 -21.63 3.64
CA SER A 189 -3.37 -21.19 4.94
C SER A 189 -4.83 -20.74 4.88
N GLY A 190 -5.23 -20.07 3.80
CA GLY A 190 -6.59 -19.59 3.60
C GLY A 190 -7.60 -20.72 3.39
N GLU A 191 -7.25 -21.72 2.58
CA GLU A 191 -8.05 -22.94 2.37
C GLU A 191 -8.18 -23.73 3.67
N THR A 192 -7.09 -23.83 4.43
CA THR A 192 -7.07 -24.54 5.71
C THR A 192 -7.98 -23.88 6.73
N LEU A 193 -7.95 -22.55 6.87
CA LEU A 193 -8.83 -21.85 7.78
C LEU A 193 -10.29 -21.92 7.32
N ALA A 194 -10.55 -21.79 6.01
CA ALA A 194 -11.90 -21.92 5.46
C ALA A 194 -12.51 -23.29 5.79
N ARG A 195 -11.74 -24.38 5.61
CA ARG A 195 -12.15 -25.74 5.98
C ARG A 195 -12.38 -25.88 7.48
N LYS A 196 -11.42 -25.43 8.31
CA LYS A 196 -11.50 -25.54 9.77
C LYS A 196 -12.73 -24.84 10.37
N ARG A 197 -13.16 -23.74 9.75
CA ARG A 197 -14.28 -22.90 10.22
C ARG A 197 -15.57 -23.12 9.42
N ASN A 198 -15.62 -24.14 8.56
CA ASN A 198 -16.79 -24.50 7.73
C ASN A 198 -17.25 -23.38 6.79
N PHE A 199 -16.33 -22.59 6.25
CA PHE A 199 -16.60 -21.56 5.24
C PHE A 199 -16.56 -22.08 3.80
N THR A 200 -16.00 -23.26 3.55
CA THR A 200 -15.72 -23.77 2.18
C THR A 200 -16.94 -23.81 1.26
N ALA A 201 -18.16 -23.97 1.80
CA ALA A 201 -19.39 -23.93 1.01
C ALA A 201 -19.78 -22.51 0.53
N LYS A 202 -19.23 -21.46 1.15
CA LYS A 202 -19.52 -20.04 0.86
C LYS A 202 -18.33 -19.30 0.27
N THR A 203 -17.12 -19.63 0.71
CA THR A 203 -15.88 -19.03 0.23
C THR A 203 -14.73 -20.05 0.35
N PRO A 204 -13.95 -20.28 -0.73
CA PRO A 204 -12.86 -21.25 -0.73
C PRO A 204 -11.67 -20.81 0.14
N LEU A 205 -11.53 -19.51 0.39
CA LEU A 205 -10.45 -18.92 1.19
C LEU A 205 -11.04 -18.13 2.37
N MET A 206 -10.41 -18.22 3.53
CA MET A 206 -10.74 -17.39 4.70
C MET A 206 -9.48 -17.00 5.47
N TYR A 207 -9.48 -15.82 6.06
CA TYR A 207 -8.36 -15.30 6.84
C TYR A 207 -8.86 -14.62 8.11
N GLU A 208 -8.05 -14.67 9.16
CA GLU A 208 -8.32 -13.99 10.43
C GLU A 208 -7.06 -13.26 10.90
N TRP A 209 -7.28 -12.18 11.64
CA TRP A 209 -6.23 -11.45 12.35
C TRP A 209 -6.81 -11.00 13.69
N TYR A 210 -6.06 -11.14 14.79
CA TYR A 210 -6.55 -10.86 16.16
C TYR A 210 -7.95 -11.43 16.45
N GLN A 211 -8.14 -12.72 16.12
CA GLN A 211 -9.38 -13.47 16.38
C GLN A 211 -10.62 -12.99 15.61
N GLU A 212 -10.46 -12.09 14.64
CA GLU A 212 -11.55 -11.50 13.87
C GLU A 212 -11.38 -11.76 12.36
N TYR A 213 -12.51 -11.92 11.67
CA TYR A 213 -12.56 -12.05 10.20
C TYR A 213 -12.67 -10.66 9.56
N TYR A 214 -11.57 -9.90 9.58
CA TYR A 214 -11.54 -8.55 9.03
C TYR A 214 -11.88 -8.54 7.52
N VAL A 215 -12.77 -7.64 7.11
CA VAL A 215 -13.16 -7.49 5.69
C VAL A 215 -12.29 -6.47 4.94
N GLY A 216 -11.84 -5.41 5.63
CA GLY A 216 -11.19 -4.25 5.02
C GLY A 216 -9.77 -4.50 4.47
N ALA A 217 -9.18 -3.47 3.89
CA ALA A 217 -7.90 -3.56 3.19
C ALA A 217 -6.68 -3.76 4.13
N ALA A 218 -6.65 -3.07 5.28
CA ALA A 218 -5.50 -3.11 6.18
C ALA A 218 -5.30 -4.50 6.81
N HIS A 219 -6.33 -5.03 7.48
CA HIS A 219 -6.22 -6.27 8.26
C HIS A 219 -6.95 -7.47 7.66
N GLY A 220 -7.53 -7.32 6.46
CA GLY A 220 -8.63 -8.18 6.06
C GLY A 220 -8.63 -8.69 4.63
N LEU A 221 -9.73 -9.35 4.31
CA LEU A 221 -9.97 -10.08 3.08
C LEU A 221 -9.76 -9.22 1.83
N ALA A 222 -10.23 -7.96 1.82
CA ALA A 222 -10.09 -7.09 0.65
C ALA A 222 -8.62 -6.87 0.27
N GLY A 223 -7.73 -6.65 1.25
CA GLY A 223 -6.31 -6.47 0.99
C GLY A 223 -5.65 -7.76 0.51
N ILE A 224 -5.97 -8.88 1.15
CA ILE A 224 -5.38 -10.18 0.79
C ILE A 224 -5.80 -10.61 -0.61
N TYR A 225 -7.09 -10.59 -0.91
CA TYR A 225 -7.59 -10.99 -2.24
C TYR A 225 -7.11 -10.04 -3.34
N TYR A 226 -7.00 -8.74 -3.05
CA TYR A 226 -6.44 -7.79 -4.00
C TYR A 226 -5.04 -8.21 -4.45
N PHE A 227 -4.14 -8.54 -3.52
CA PHE A 227 -2.79 -8.98 -3.85
C PHE A 227 -2.76 -10.35 -4.53
N LEU A 228 -3.60 -11.31 -4.11
CA LEU A 228 -3.71 -12.61 -4.76
C LEU A 228 -4.14 -12.50 -6.23
N MET A 229 -5.03 -11.55 -6.56
CA MET A 229 -5.44 -11.30 -7.95
C MET A 229 -4.33 -10.68 -8.82
N GLN A 230 -3.38 -9.96 -8.23
CA GLN A 230 -2.21 -9.45 -8.97
C GLN A 230 -1.24 -10.58 -9.36
N PHE A 231 -1.28 -11.71 -8.65
CA PHE A 231 -0.41 -12.83 -8.92
C PHE A 231 -0.91 -13.62 -10.14
N SER A 232 -0.26 -13.43 -11.29
CA SER A 232 -0.59 -14.10 -12.56
C SER A 232 -0.03 -15.53 -12.67
N GLY A 233 0.23 -16.19 -11.54
CA GLY A 233 0.75 -17.56 -11.51
C GLY A 233 -0.25 -18.53 -12.13
N LYS A 234 -0.01 -18.93 -13.38
CA LYS A 234 -0.83 -19.85 -14.21
C LYS A 234 -0.97 -21.28 -13.65
N LYS A 235 -0.70 -21.54 -12.37
CA LYS A 235 -0.56 -22.90 -11.82
C LYS A 235 -1.36 -23.21 -10.55
N SER A 236 -1.96 -22.23 -9.88
CA SER A 236 -2.79 -22.51 -8.70
C SER A 236 -4.26 -22.66 -9.12
N SER A 237 -4.77 -23.89 -9.13
CA SER A 237 -6.17 -24.22 -9.47
C SER A 237 -7.17 -23.38 -8.64
N CYS A 238 -6.85 -23.07 -7.39
CA CYS A 238 -7.66 -22.24 -6.51
C CYS A 238 -7.74 -20.76 -6.95
N ILE A 239 -6.64 -20.15 -7.44
CA ILE A 239 -6.69 -18.77 -7.98
C ILE A 239 -7.48 -18.74 -9.28
N LEU A 240 -7.34 -19.75 -10.14
CA LEU A 240 -8.12 -19.86 -11.37
C LEU A 240 -9.60 -20.08 -11.07
N GLN A 241 -9.93 -20.88 -10.05
CA GLN A 241 -11.29 -21.08 -9.57
C GLN A 241 -11.86 -19.80 -8.95
N PHE A 242 -11.10 -19.08 -8.11
CA PHE A 242 -11.54 -17.80 -7.53
C PHE A 242 -11.74 -16.72 -8.60
N ARG A 243 -10.84 -16.64 -9.59
CA ARG A 243 -11.01 -15.75 -10.75
C ARG A 243 -12.23 -16.15 -11.58
N GLY A 244 -12.41 -17.45 -11.87
CA GLY A 244 -13.55 -17.97 -12.61
C GLY A 244 -14.89 -17.81 -11.88
N GLU A 245 -14.92 -17.95 -10.55
CA GLU A 245 -16.09 -17.71 -9.69
C GLU A 245 -16.42 -16.23 -9.57
N LEU A 246 -15.43 -15.34 -9.50
CA LEU A 246 -15.65 -13.90 -9.56
C LEU A 246 -16.19 -13.46 -10.92
N GLU A 247 -15.63 -13.98 -12.00
CA GLU A 247 -16.06 -13.68 -13.37
C GLU A 247 -17.47 -14.22 -13.65
N SER A 248 -17.81 -15.42 -13.15
CA SER A 248 -19.15 -16.01 -13.30
C SER A 248 -20.21 -15.31 -12.43
N ASN A 249 -19.92 -14.96 -11.18
CA ASN A 249 -20.84 -14.21 -10.30
C ASN A 249 -21.04 -12.75 -10.72
N MET A 250 -20.14 -12.19 -11.54
CA MET A 250 -20.35 -10.90 -12.20
C MET A 250 -21.38 -10.96 -13.33
N SER A 251 -21.65 -12.15 -13.89
CA SER A 251 -22.62 -12.35 -14.97
C SER A 251 -24.03 -12.73 -14.49
N VAL A 252 -24.21 -13.09 -13.21
CA VAL A 252 -25.49 -13.63 -12.71
C VAL A 252 -25.87 -13.04 -11.34
N THR A 253 -27.10 -12.49 -11.30
CA THR A 253 -27.93 -12.07 -10.15
C THR A 253 -27.73 -10.70 -9.48
N GLY A 254 -28.87 -10.03 -9.30
CA GLY A 254 -29.06 -8.80 -8.54
C GLY A 254 -29.64 -9.10 -7.15
N GLN A 255 -28.78 -9.51 -6.21
CA GLN A 255 -29.13 -9.56 -4.79
C GLN A 255 -28.36 -8.50 -3.96
N PRO A 256 -28.92 -8.01 -2.83
CA PRO A 256 -28.43 -6.82 -2.14
C PRO A 256 -27.05 -6.96 -1.47
N HIS A 257 -26.67 -8.16 -1.04
CA HIS A 257 -25.35 -8.42 -0.44
C HIS A 257 -24.21 -8.44 -1.48
N ASP A 258 -24.56 -8.78 -2.71
CA ASP A 258 -23.66 -8.81 -3.87
C ASP A 258 -23.31 -7.39 -4.35
N LEU A 259 -24.12 -6.40 -3.96
CA LEU A 259 -23.91 -4.99 -4.27
C LEU A 259 -22.71 -4.38 -3.55
N ALA A 260 -22.24 -4.93 -2.43
CA ALA A 260 -21.12 -4.35 -1.67
C ALA A 260 -19.77 -4.65 -2.34
N LEU A 261 -19.52 -5.91 -2.71
CA LEU A 261 -18.37 -6.32 -3.52
C LEU A 261 -18.46 -5.74 -4.94
N LYS A 262 -19.65 -5.75 -5.56
CA LYS A 262 -19.87 -5.08 -6.86
C LYS A 262 -19.69 -3.56 -6.76
N ARG A 263 -19.97 -2.89 -5.63
CA ARG A 263 -19.69 -1.44 -5.42
C ARG A 263 -18.23 -1.16 -5.13
N ILE A 264 -17.54 -1.99 -4.36
CA ILE A 264 -16.08 -1.85 -4.17
C ILE A 264 -15.39 -1.98 -5.54
N MET A 265 -15.75 -3.01 -6.32
CA MET A 265 -15.19 -3.28 -7.65
C MET A 265 -15.67 -2.28 -8.74
N ARG A 266 -16.94 -1.81 -8.70
CA ARG A 266 -17.44 -0.76 -9.63
C ARG A 266 -16.94 0.63 -9.27
N SER A 267 -16.82 0.99 -7.99
CA SER A 267 -16.23 2.28 -7.60
C SER A 267 -14.77 2.35 -8.02
N HIS A 268 -14.06 1.22 -8.09
CA HIS A 268 -12.70 1.16 -8.64
C HIS A 268 -12.63 1.09 -10.18
N ARG A 269 -13.73 0.82 -10.89
CA ARG A 269 -13.86 1.09 -12.33
C ARG A 269 -14.27 2.54 -12.65
N THR A 270 -14.90 3.25 -11.72
CA THR A 270 -15.35 4.64 -11.92
C THR A 270 -14.46 5.68 -11.24
N SER A 271 -13.61 5.29 -10.28
CA SER A 271 -12.44 6.08 -9.86
C SER A 271 -11.34 6.10 -10.92
N SER A 272 -11.54 5.37 -12.03
CA SER A 272 -10.99 5.71 -13.34
C SER A 272 -11.68 6.99 -13.87
N CYS A 273 -11.51 8.10 -13.18
CA CYS A 273 -11.73 9.41 -13.80
C CYS A 273 -10.66 9.58 -14.90
N LEU A 274 -11.10 9.37 -16.14
CA LEU A 274 -10.50 9.83 -17.39
C LEU A 274 -8.97 9.64 -17.55
N LEU A 275 -8.57 8.46 -18.03
CA LEU A 275 -7.51 8.39 -19.04
C LEU A 275 -8.07 7.67 -20.27
N LEU A 276 -8.81 8.42 -21.09
CA LEU A 276 -9.08 8.06 -22.48
C LEU A 276 -7.79 8.37 -23.27
N VAL A 277 -6.82 7.45 -23.25
CA VAL A 277 -5.73 7.49 -24.23
C VAL A 277 -6.27 6.86 -25.50
N ALA A 278 -6.56 7.73 -26.46
CA ALA A 278 -6.93 7.35 -27.81
C ALA A 278 -5.85 6.46 -28.44
N GLY A 279 -6.26 5.27 -28.88
CA GLY A 279 -5.60 4.49 -29.93
C GLY A 279 -4.20 3.99 -29.63
N ARG A 280 -4.10 2.82 -28.97
CA ARG A 280 -3.14 1.73 -29.24
C ARG A 280 -3.49 0.52 -28.35
N ASN A 281 -3.31 -0.68 -28.90
CA ASN A 281 -3.79 -1.98 -28.39
C ASN A 281 -3.70 -2.18 -26.85
N LEU A 282 -4.81 -2.65 -26.26
CA LEU A 282 -4.99 -2.91 -24.83
C LEU A 282 -4.04 -3.97 -24.24
N GLU A 283 -3.41 -4.81 -25.06
CA GLU A 283 -2.59 -5.93 -24.60
C GLU A 283 -1.20 -5.52 -24.08
N THR A 284 -0.68 -4.35 -24.47
CA THR A 284 0.66 -3.88 -24.05
C THR A 284 0.65 -2.98 -22.82
N TYR A 285 -0.52 -2.51 -22.36
CA TYR A 285 -0.61 -1.57 -21.23
C TYR A 285 -0.75 -2.25 -19.86
N ILE A 286 -1.22 -3.51 -19.82
CA ILE A 286 -1.33 -4.28 -18.56
C ILE A 286 0.05 -4.65 -17.99
N GLN A 287 1.12 -4.54 -18.78
CA GLN A 287 2.49 -4.81 -18.33
C GLN A 287 3.24 -3.59 -17.74
N SER A 288 2.70 -2.37 -17.83
CA SER A 288 3.50 -1.15 -17.59
C SER A 288 2.98 -0.20 -16.51
N PHE A 289 1.90 -0.53 -15.79
CA PHE A 289 1.46 0.24 -14.61
C PHE A 289 0.94 -0.68 -13.49
N PRO A 290 1.70 -0.92 -12.41
CA PRO A 290 1.19 -1.71 -11.30
C PRO A 290 0.24 -0.84 -10.45
N LEU A 291 -1.05 -1.18 -10.47
CA LEU A 291 -2.13 -0.68 -9.60
C LEU A 291 -1.80 -0.72 -8.08
N ALA A 292 -0.73 -1.43 -7.69
CA ALA A 292 -0.25 -1.52 -6.31
C ALA A 292 0.15 -0.16 -5.68
N ASP A 293 0.58 0.82 -6.47
CA ASP A 293 0.95 2.16 -5.94
C ASP A 293 -0.26 2.96 -5.51
N TYR A 294 -1.35 2.93 -6.30
CA TYR A 294 -2.57 3.67 -5.97
C TYR A 294 -3.19 3.16 -4.67
N CYS A 295 -3.22 1.84 -4.45
CA CYS A 295 -3.76 1.29 -3.21
C CYS A 295 -2.91 1.62 -1.97
N LEU A 296 -1.57 1.61 -2.05
CA LEU A 296 -0.77 2.00 -0.87
C LEU A 296 -0.75 3.52 -0.69
N PHE A 297 -0.72 4.32 -1.76
CA PHE A 297 -0.81 5.77 -1.64
C PHE A 297 -2.18 6.20 -1.08
N GLU A 298 -3.27 5.57 -1.51
CA GLU A 298 -4.60 5.80 -0.91
C GLU A 298 -4.69 5.24 0.51
N MET A 299 -4.13 4.06 0.82
CA MET A 299 -4.13 3.55 2.20
C MET A 299 -3.27 4.43 3.14
N ILE A 300 -2.09 4.88 2.69
CA ILE A 300 -1.23 5.81 3.43
C ILE A 300 -1.90 7.19 3.54
N GLN A 301 -2.54 7.71 2.50
CA GLN A 301 -3.32 8.95 2.56
C GLN A 301 -4.50 8.85 3.52
N LEU A 302 -5.25 7.74 3.50
CA LEU A 302 -6.36 7.49 4.44
C LEU A 302 -5.87 7.37 5.90
N LEU A 303 -4.63 6.94 6.11
CA LEU A 303 -3.99 6.84 7.41
C LEU A 303 -3.43 8.18 7.91
N ILE A 304 -2.78 8.96 7.04
CA ILE A 304 -2.27 10.31 7.35
C ILE A 304 -3.42 11.30 7.58
N LEU A 305 -4.51 11.22 6.82
CA LEU A 305 -5.68 12.12 7.00
C LEU A 305 -6.43 11.90 8.31
N LYS A 306 -6.27 10.73 8.95
CA LYS A 306 -6.86 10.46 10.27
C LYS A 306 -6.19 11.26 11.40
N VAL A 307 -4.96 11.75 11.18
CA VAL A 307 -4.21 12.60 12.11
C VAL A 307 -4.73 14.04 12.13
N HIS A 308 -5.36 14.51 11.06
CA HIS A 308 -5.81 15.91 10.96
C HIS A 308 -7.23 16.19 11.49
N SER A 309 -8.00 15.17 11.89
CA SER A 309 -9.38 15.34 12.40
C SER A 309 -9.47 15.58 13.92
N SER A 310 -8.37 15.46 14.66
CA SER A 310 -8.31 15.81 16.08
C SER A 310 -7.50 17.09 16.25
N GLY A 311 -8.20 18.22 16.28
CA GLY A 311 -7.61 19.49 16.70
C GLY A 311 -6.94 19.35 18.06
N TYR A 312 -5.70 19.81 18.14
CA TYR A 312 -4.85 19.98 19.32
C TYR A 312 -4.79 18.79 20.32
N SER A 313 -3.59 18.22 20.41
CA SER A 313 -3.13 17.31 21.49
C SER A 313 -3.68 15.88 21.48
N CYS A 314 -3.34 15.10 20.46
CA CYS A 314 -3.28 13.64 20.61
C CYS A 314 -2.21 12.99 19.71
N ILE A 315 -1.00 13.54 19.75
CA ILE A 315 0.19 12.76 19.44
C ILE A 315 0.52 12.02 20.74
N ILE A 316 0.70 10.70 20.68
CA ILE A 316 0.88 9.76 21.82
C ILE A 316 -0.44 9.29 22.46
N ASN A 317 -1.20 8.39 21.82
CA ASN A 317 -1.89 7.32 22.59
C ASN A 317 -2.56 6.14 21.85
N ILE A 318 -2.22 5.81 20.60
CA ILE A 318 -2.78 4.58 19.99
C ILE A 318 -2.12 3.30 20.56
N ASN A 319 -0.99 3.42 21.27
CA ASN A 319 -0.23 2.27 21.78
C ASN A 319 -0.41 1.95 23.28
N LYS A 320 -1.18 2.72 24.07
CA LYS A 320 -1.41 2.34 25.49
C LYS A 320 -2.48 1.26 25.68
N ASN A 321 -3.45 1.13 24.78
CA ASN A 321 -4.52 0.13 24.95
C ASN A 321 -4.22 -1.26 24.36
N ILE A 322 -3.09 -1.45 23.68
CA ILE A 322 -2.64 -2.79 23.23
C ILE A 322 -1.59 -3.38 24.18
N LYS A 323 -0.90 -2.55 24.99
CA LYS A 323 0.10 -3.03 25.96
C LYS A 323 -0.47 -3.69 27.22
N HIS A 324 -1.79 -3.63 27.46
CA HIS A 324 -2.41 -4.27 28.63
C HIS A 324 -2.95 -5.69 28.39
N LYS A 325 -2.66 -6.30 27.22
CA LYS A 325 -2.89 -7.72 26.95
C LYS A 325 -1.74 -8.35 26.14
N ILE A 326 -0.50 -8.03 26.51
CA ILE A 326 0.70 -8.77 26.06
C ILE A 326 1.15 -9.65 27.21
#